data_AF-A0A4P5W9S2-F1
#
_entry.id   AF-A0A4P5W9S2-F1
#
_cell.length_a   1.000
_cell.length_b   1.000
_cell.length_c   1.000
_cell.angle_alpha   90.00
_cell.angle_beta   90.00
_cell.angle_gamma   90.00
#
_symmetry.space_group_name_H-M   'P 1'
#
loop_
_entity.id
_entity.type
_entity.pdbx_description
1 polymer ?
#
loop_
_entity_poly.entity_id
_entity_poly.type
_entity_poly.pdbx_seq_one_letter_code
_entity_poly.pdbx_strand_id
1 'polypeptide(L)'
;MRPAGGAMVRYGCVSIVHASALSVRHAIARALATHNRRPSEATWRVVHARVSVDGQGRVVRADVSVGVEPPVESLADPRAAGLVNPTGRHPLAALVPGTRTLLDIYPVSWERWLRLRPGSLPADVEPMQLRAGVELSMARALAAGAGQQLPTAAELRGAWGTGAFPWGDAPDPARGLAAPPRWGQVLEIGLFPPNAHGFFDLGCGAWVWSAEGEIVGGGPDLLPGELSAAPCGVRLAATL
;
A
#
# COMPACT_ATOMS: atom_id res chain seq x y z
N MET A 1 19.33 -42.02 -0.34
CA MET A 1 18.57 -41.06 -1.17
C MET A 1 18.59 -39.72 -0.43
N ARG A 2 19.44 -38.76 -0.84
CA ARG A 2 19.52 -37.42 -0.21
C ARG A 2 18.57 -36.48 -0.96
N PRO A 3 17.81 -35.59 -0.29
CA PRO A 3 17.03 -34.61 -1.00
C PRO A 3 17.97 -33.58 -1.64
N ALA A 4 17.68 -33.24 -2.89
CA ALA A 4 18.39 -32.25 -3.67
C ALA A 4 18.35 -30.89 -2.95
N GLY A 5 19.53 -30.29 -2.78
CA GLY A 5 19.67 -28.95 -2.23
C GLY A 5 18.95 -27.94 -3.11
N GLY A 6 17.92 -27.30 -2.55
CA GLY A 6 17.33 -26.11 -3.14
C GLY A 6 18.40 -25.03 -3.22
N ALA A 7 18.77 -24.66 -4.44
CA ALA A 7 19.65 -23.53 -4.69
C ALA A 7 19.01 -22.28 -4.09
N MET A 8 19.57 -21.79 -2.99
CA MET A 8 19.23 -20.51 -2.41
C MET A 8 19.69 -19.42 -3.38
N VAL A 9 18.81 -18.99 -4.27
CA VAL A 9 19.11 -17.88 -5.17
C VAL A 9 19.24 -16.62 -4.32
N ARG A 10 20.47 -16.20 -4.04
CA ARG A 10 20.78 -14.93 -3.38
C ARG A 10 20.59 -13.81 -4.39
N TYR A 11 19.37 -13.29 -4.49
CA TYR A 11 19.12 -12.06 -5.24
C TYR A 11 19.72 -10.88 -4.44
N GLY A 12 20.72 -10.21 -5.05
CA GLY A 12 21.49 -9.16 -4.37
C GLY A 12 20.81 -7.80 -4.48
N CYS A 13 20.46 -7.21 -3.34
CA CYS A 13 20.15 -5.79 -3.24
C CYS A 13 21.40 -4.97 -3.58
N VAL A 14 21.24 -3.87 -4.33
CA VAL A 14 22.37 -2.99 -4.69
C VAL A 14 22.80 -2.17 -3.48
N SER A 15 21.84 -1.68 -2.71
CA SER A 15 22.09 -0.93 -1.49
C SER A 15 20.92 -1.02 -0.53
N ILE A 16 21.23 -1.23 0.74
CA ILE A 16 20.26 -1.13 1.83
C ILE A 16 20.50 0.19 2.54
N VAL A 17 19.45 0.98 2.70
CA VAL A 17 19.48 2.27 3.39
C VAL A 17 18.48 2.28 4.52
N HIS A 18 18.90 2.86 5.64
CA HIS A 18 18.11 2.93 6.86
C HIS A 18 17.73 4.38 7.17
N ALA A 19 16.50 4.61 7.59
CA ALA A 19 16.07 5.91 8.06
C ALA A 19 14.97 5.81 9.13
N SER A 20 14.83 6.88 9.90
CA SER A 20 13.81 7.01 10.94
C SER A 20 12.93 8.25 10.68
N ALA A 21 11.64 8.19 11.00
CA ALA A 21 10.70 9.30 10.89
C ALA A 21 9.47 9.10 11.79
N LEU A 22 8.45 9.96 11.64
CA LEU A 22 7.15 9.82 12.30
C LEU A 22 6.18 8.90 11.55
N SER A 23 6.53 8.43 10.35
CA SER A 23 5.76 7.45 9.57
C SER A 23 6.67 6.61 8.69
N VAL A 24 6.24 5.39 8.33
CA VAL A 24 7.01 4.50 7.45
C VAL A 24 7.21 5.16 6.08
N ARG A 25 6.19 5.80 5.52
CA ARG A 25 6.30 6.57 4.28
C ARG A 25 7.38 7.66 4.35
N HIS A 26 7.40 8.46 5.42
CA HIS A 26 8.41 9.50 5.58
C HIS A 26 9.81 8.91 5.77
N ALA A 27 9.95 7.79 6.50
CA ALA A 27 11.21 7.10 6.62
C ALA A 27 11.71 6.58 5.27
N ILE A 28 10.83 6.01 4.43
CA ILE A 28 11.16 5.60 3.05
C ILE A 28 11.60 6.80 2.21
N ALA A 29 10.84 7.89 2.23
CA ALA A 29 11.18 9.09 1.46
C ALA A 29 12.55 9.63 1.86
N ARG A 30 12.88 9.66 3.16
CA ARG A 30 14.21 10.03 3.66
C ARG A 30 15.28 9.05 3.21
N ALA A 31 15.04 7.74 3.34
CA ALA A 31 16.00 6.71 2.92
C ALA A 31 16.35 6.85 1.43
N LEU A 32 15.35 7.00 0.56
CA LEU A 32 15.57 7.15 -0.89
C LEU A 32 16.22 8.49 -1.27
N ALA A 33 15.93 9.57 -0.52
CA ALA A 33 16.57 10.86 -0.72
C ALA A 33 18.09 10.79 -0.51
N THR A 34 18.60 9.91 0.36
CA THR A 34 20.06 9.70 0.52
C THR A 34 20.73 9.16 -0.75
N HIS A 35 19.96 8.52 -1.63
CA HIS A 35 20.38 8.06 -2.95
C HIS A 35 20.00 9.04 -4.07
N ASN A 36 19.57 10.27 -3.73
CA ASN A 36 19.07 11.27 -4.67
C ASN A 36 17.91 10.76 -5.55
N ARG A 37 17.01 9.95 -5.00
CA ARG A 37 15.84 9.42 -5.70
C ARG A 37 14.56 9.80 -4.97
N ARG A 38 13.49 10.08 -5.74
CA ARG A 38 12.14 10.14 -5.19
C ARG A 38 11.53 8.73 -5.11
N PRO A 39 10.56 8.48 -4.21
CA PRO A 39 9.86 7.19 -4.14
C PRO A 39 9.25 6.71 -5.46
N SER A 40 8.78 7.63 -6.30
CA SER A 40 8.21 7.33 -7.63
C SER A 40 9.26 6.98 -8.69
N GLU A 41 10.53 7.30 -8.47
CA GLU A 41 11.61 7.17 -9.47
C GLU A 41 12.51 5.95 -9.22
N ALA A 42 12.46 5.39 -8.02
CA ALA A 42 13.27 4.24 -7.64
C ALA A 42 12.49 2.93 -7.81
N THR A 43 13.22 1.85 -8.08
CA THR A 43 12.76 0.47 -7.86
C THR A 43 13.27 0.02 -6.49
N TRP A 44 12.36 -0.32 -5.59
CA TRP A 44 12.72 -0.57 -4.19
C TRP A 44 11.76 -1.52 -3.51
N ARG A 45 12.20 -2.13 -2.40
CA ARG A 45 11.33 -2.87 -1.48
C ARG A 45 11.62 -2.48 -0.04
N VAL A 46 10.61 -2.61 0.82
CA VAL A 46 10.83 -2.56 2.27
C VAL A 46 11.43 -3.89 2.69
N VAL A 47 12.65 -3.87 3.23
CA VAL A 47 13.34 -5.06 3.76
C VAL A 47 12.95 -5.28 5.22
N HIS A 48 12.91 -4.19 5.98
CA HIS A 48 12.47 -4.19 7.36
C HIS A 48 11.76 -2.87 7.66
N ALA A 49 10.66 -2.92 8.39
CA ALA A 49 10.02 -1.75 8.93
C ALA A 49 9.52 -2.05 10.33
N ARG A 50 9.79 -1.13 11.26
CA ARG A 50 9.34 -1.18 12.63
C ARG A 50 8.66 0.14 12.96
N VAL A 51 7.50 0.04 13.60
CA VAL A 51 6.80 1.19 14.14
C VAL A 51 6.69 1.04 15.65
N SER A 52 6.87 2.15 16.36
CA SER A 52 6.59 2.29 17.77
C SER A 52 5.37 3.18 17.93
N VAL A 53 4.43 2.74 18.77
CA VAL A 53 3.20 3.47 19.10
C VAL A 53 3.16 3.83 20.58
N ASP A 54 2.43 4.90 20.92
CA ASP A 54 2.15 5.26 22.32
C ASP A 54 1.00 4.43 22.92
N GLY A 55 0.65 4.71 24.18
CA GLY A 55 -0.47 4.04 24.87
C GLY A 55 -1.86 4.31 24.26
N GLN A 56 -1.96 5.21 23.28
CA GLN A 56 -3.17 5.49 22.51
C GLN A 56 -3.12 4.89 21.10
N GLY A 57 -2.06 4.13 20.76
CA GLY A 57 -1.87 3.55 19.44
C GLY A 57 -1.40 4.54 18.37
N ARG A 58 -0.97 5.74 18.75
CA ARG A 58 -0.44 6.74 17.80
C ARG A 58 1.01 6.46 17.48
N VAL A 59 1.38 6.58 16.21
CA VAL A 59 2.78 6.42 15.78
C VAL A 59 3.65 7.51 16.38
N VAL A 60 4.66 7.11 17.15
CA VAL A 60 5.67 8.04 17.71
C VAL A 60 7.01 7.93 16.97
N ARG A 61 7.27 6.78 16.33
CA ARG A 61 8.49 6.54 15.56
C ARG A 61 8.29 5.41 14.56
N ALA A 62 8.86 5.57 13.39
CA ALA A 62 9.00 4.56 12.37
C ALA A 62 10.49 4.45 11.97
N ASP A 63 11.01 3.23 11.92
CA ASP A 63 12.34 2.90 11.43
C ASP A 63 12.19 1.97 10.23
N VAL A 64 12.84 2.29 9.12
CA VAL A 64 12.71 1.54 7.87
C VAL A 64 14.07 1.26 7.28
N SER A 65 14.21 0.04 6.75
CA SER A 65 15.31 -0.42 5.92
C SER A 65 14.75 -0.66 4.52
N VAL A 66 15.21 0.12 3.54
CA VAL A 66 14.78 0.01 2.15
C VAL A 66 15.90 -0.63 1.34
N GLY A 67 15.57 -1.68 0.59
CA GLY A 67 16.45 -2.22 -0.42
C GLY A 67 16.19 -1.53 -1.75
N VAL A 68 17.22 -0.90 -2.32
CA VAL A 68 17.16 -0.32 -3.66
C VAL A 68 17.75 -1.32 -4.65
N GLU A 69 17.01 -1.57 -5.74
CA GLU A 69 17.32 -2.61 -6.72
C GLU A 69 17.23 -2.04 -8.15
N PRO A 70 17.91 -2.67 -9.12
CA PRO A 70 17.69 -2.35 -10.51
C PRO A 70 16.28 -2.82 -10.92
N PRO A 71 15.63 -2.14 -11.88
CA PRO A 71 14.39 -2.62 -12.47
C PRO A 71 14.53 -4.04 -13.04
N VAL A 72 13.45 -4.81 -12.95
CA VAL A 72 13.32 -6.10 -13.65
C VAL A 72 12.82 -5.87 -15.07
N GLU A 73 13.30 -6.69 -16.02
CA GLU A 73 12.87 -6.62 -17.42
C GLU A 73 11.46 -7.18 -17.62
N SER A 74 11.06 -8.13 -16.78
CA SER A 74 9.78 -8.84 -16.87
C SER A 74 9.16 -8.98 -15.49
N LEU A 75 7.84 -8.78 -15.42
CA LEU A 75 7.08 -9.04 -14.20
C LEU A 75 6.95 -10.53 -13.85
N ALA A 76 7.30 -11.41 -14.78
CA ALA A 76 7.44 -12.84 -14.49
C ALA A 76 8.72 -13.15 -13.69
N ASP A 77 9.66 -12.20 -13.57
CA ASP A 77 10.83 -12.36 -12.71
C ASP A 77 10.39 -12.51 -11.25
N PRO A 78 10.78 -13.58 -10.55
CA PRO A 78 10.44 -13.78 -9.13
C PRO A 78 10.84 -12.60 -8.23
N ARG A 79 11.85 -11.81 -8.63
CA ARG A 79 12.27 -10.61 -7.90
C ARG A 79 11.20 -9.52 -7.91
N ALA A 80 10.29 -9.50 -8.89
CA ALA A 80 9.23 -8.49 -9.01
C ALA A 80 8.30 -8.47 -7.79
N ALA A 81 8.11 -9.61 -7.12
CA ALA A 81 7.28 -9.72 -5.94
C ALA A 81 7.81 -8.81 -4.81
N GLY A 82 6.93 -7.95 -4.28
CA GLY A 82 7.27 -7.00 -3.21
C GLY A 82 8.12 -5.81 -3.64
N LEU A 83 8.52 -5.71 -4.92
CA LEU A 83 9.12 -4.50 -5.46
C LEU A 83 8.04 -3.46 -5.77
N VAL A 84 8.32 -2.23 -5.36
CA VAL A 84 7.66 -1.02 -5.82
C VAL A 84 8.35 -0.53 -7.07
N ASN A 85 7.57 -0.14 -8.07
CA ASN A 85 8.03 0.25 -9.39
C ASN A 85 8.97 -0.81 -10.01
N PRO A 86 8.53 -2.08 -10.10
CA PRO A 86 9.39 -3.22 -10.42
C PRO A 86 10.10 -3.05 -11.77
N THR A 87 9.45 -2.47 -12.78
CA THR A 87 10.02 -2.26 -14.12
C THR A 87 10.61 -0.86 -14.33
N GLY A 88 10.60 0.00 -13.30
CA GLY A 88 11.00 1.40 -13.41
C GLY A 88 9.99 2.31 -14.13
N ARG A 89 8.86 1.75 -14.63
CA ARG A 89 7.86 2.45 -15.45
C ARG A 89 6.53 2.70 -14.74
N HIS A 90 6.33 2.10 -13.57
CA HIS A 90 5.04 2.10 -12.86
C HIS A 90 5.25 2.66 -11.44
N PRO A 91 5.31 4.00 -11.32
CA PRO A 91 5.66 4.66 -10.07
C PRO A 91 4.66 4.30 -8.97
N LEU A 92 5.17 3.97 -7.78
CA LEU A 92 4.36 3.68 -6.60
C LEU A 92 3.31 2.57 -6.79
N ALA A 93 3.61 1.58 -7.65
CA ALA A 93 2.80 0.39 -7.82
C ALA A 93 3.63 -0.88 -7.56
N ALA A 94 2.98 -1.93 -7.05
CA ALA A 94 3.58 -3.24 -6.82
C ALA A 94 2.76 -4.34 -7.50
N LEU A 95 3.42 -5.45 -7.82
CA LEU A 95 2.81 -6.60 -8.47
C LEU A 95 1.88 -7.34 -7.50
N VAL A 96 0.63 -7.52 -7.90
CA VAL A 96 -0.29 -8.40 -7.19
C VAL A 96 0.17 -9.85 -7.37
N PRO A 97 0.38 -10.63 -6.29
CA PRO A 97 0.86 -12.00 -6.39
C PRO A 97 0.03 -12.88 -7.33
N GLY A 98 0.71 -13.62 -8.21
CA GLY A 98 0.06 -14.57 -9.12
C GLY A 98 -0.69 -13.94 -10.30
N THR A 99 -0.59 -12.62 -10.49
CA THR A 99 -1.25 -11.92 -11.61
C THR A 99 -0.25 -11.13 -12.45
N ARG A 100 -0.75 -10.42 -13.47
CA ARG A 100 -0.01 -9.41 -14.25
C ARG A 100 -0.44 -7.99 -13.91
N THR A 101 -1.11 -7.82 -12.77
CA THR A 101 -1.70 -6.56 -12.36
C THR A 101 -0.77 -5.82 -11.41
N LEU A 102 -0.50 -4.57 -11.74
CA LEU A 102 0.15 -3.63 -10.84
C LEU A 102 -0.92 -2.83 -10.11
N LEU A 103 -0.83 -2.81 -8.79
CA LEU A 103 -1.73 -2.08 -7.91
C LEU A 103 -0.96 -0.96 -7.21
N ASP A 104 -1.56 0.22 -7.12
CA ASP A 104 -0.98 1.33 -6.33
C ASP A 104 -0.70 0.85 -4.87
N ILE A 105 0.52 1.12 -4.38
CA ILE A 105 0.94 0.69 -3.04
C ILE A 105 0.19 1.42 -1.92
N TYR A 106 -0.30 2.62 -2.21
CA TYR A 106 -1.15 3.41 -1.33
C TYR A 106 -2.56 3.53 -1.90
N PRO A 107 -3.58 3.72 -1.04
CA PRO A 107 -4.88 4.18 -1.53
C PRO A 107 -4.79 5.63 -2.01
N VAL A 108 -5.75 6.05 -2.82
CA VAL A 108 -5.80 7.42 -3.37
C VAL A 108 -5.92 8.42 -2.23
N SER A 109 -4.90 9.28 -2.09
CA SER A 109 -4.92 10.44 -1.19
C SER A 109 -5.70 11.61 -1.79
N TRP A 110 -6.01 12.61 -0.96
CA TRP A 110 -6.59 13.87 -1.43
C TRP A 110 -5.72 14.58 -2.48
N GLU A 111 -4.39 14.59 -2.31
CA GLU A 111 -3.48 15.17 -3.29
C GLU A 111 -3.62 14.47 -4.65
N ARG A 112 -3.60 13.13 -4.67
CA ARG A 112 -3.76 12.36 -5.92
C ARG A 112 -5.14 12.58 -6.53
N TRP A 113 -6.18 12.65 -5.69
CA TRP A 113 -7.52 12.98 -6.13
C TRP A 113 -7.59 14.33 -6.84
N LEU A 114 -7.06 15.39 -6.23
CA LEU A 114 -7.13 16.75 -6.76
C LEU A 114 -6.31 16.94 -8.05
N ARG A 115 -5.24 16.15 -8.25
CA ARG A 115 -4.52 16.11 -9.53
C ARG A 115 -5.36 15.55 -10.68
N LEU A 116 -6.26 14.61 -10.39
CA LEU A 116 -7.13 13.96 -11.39
C LEU A 116 -8.48 14.69 -11.54
N ARG A 117 -8.95 15.34 -10.47
CA ARG A 117 -10.22 16.06 -10.41
C ARG A 117 -10.00 17.41 -9.72
N PRO A 118 -9.74 18.49 -10.50
CA PRO A 118 -9.44 19.80 -9.93
C PRO A 118 -10.51 20.28 -8.97
N GLY A 119 -10.07 20.87 -7.86
CA GLY A 119 -10.91 21.38 -6.77
C GLY A 119 -10.04 21.96 -5.66
N SER A 120 -10.65 22.33 -4.54
CA SER A 120 -9.94 22.75 -3.34
C SER A 120 -9.80 21.60 -2.34
N LEU A 121 -8.69 21.60 -1.60
CA LEU A 121 -8.54 20.78 -0.41
C LEU A 121 -9.42 21.37 0.70
N PRO A 122 -10.23 20.58 1.42
CA PRO A 122 -10.93 21.05 2.61
C PRO A 122 -9.94 21.57 3.67
N ALA A 123 -10.36 22.56 4.47
CA ALA A 123 -9.47 23.28 5.38
C ALA A 123 -8.89 22.43 6.52
N ASP A 124 -9.56 21.34 6.89
CA ASP A 124 -9.21 20.41 7.96
C ASP A 124 -8.60 19.10 7.45
N VAL A 125 -8.30 19.03 6.15
CA VAL A 125 -7.80 17.83 5.49
C VAL A 125 -6.36 18.03 5.06
N GLU A 126 -5.51 17.04 5.37
CA GLU A 126 -4.13 17.02 4.92
C GLU A 126 -4.03 16.39 3.52
N PRO A 127 -3.15 16.88 2.62
CA PRO A 127 -3.04 16.36 1.24
C PRO A 127 -2.83 14.85 1.15
N MET A 128 -2.14 14.29 2.14
CA MET A 128 -1.78 12.87 2.19
C MET A 128 -2.73 12.01 3.01
N GLN A 129 -3.84 12.55 3.50
CA GLN A 129 -4.91 11.74 4.04
C GLN A 129 -5.61 10.96 2.91
N LEU A 130 -6.11 9.78 3.26
CA LEU A 130 -6.96 8.98 2.38
C LEU A 130 -8.17 9.79 1.92
N ARG A 131 -8.46 9.76 0.61
CA ARG A 131 -9.76 10.19 0.09
C ARG A 131 -10.80 9.11 0.34
N ALA A 132 -11.47 9.21 1.47
CA ALA A 132 -12.51 8.29 1.93
C ALA A 132 -13.93 8.77 1.60
N GLY A 133 -14.94 7.90 1.63
CA GLY A 133 -16.34 8.26 1.33
C GLY A 133 -16.55 8.51 -0.15
N VAL A 134 -15.89 7.71 -0.99
CA VAL A 134 -16.03 7.77 -2.44
C VAL A 134 -17.09 6.75 -2.84
N GLU A 135 -18.09 7.17 -3.60
CA GLU A 135 -19.06 6.25 -4.20
C GLU A 135 -18.41 5.41 -5.31
N LEU A 136 -18.92 4.19 -5.55
CA LEU A 136 -18.40 3.32 -6.60
C LEU A 136 -18.41 3.97 -7.99
N SER A 137 -19.44 4.73 -8.31
CA SER A 137 -19.56 5.49 -9.57
C SER A 137 -18.41 6.49 -9.73
N MET A 138 -18.08 7.22 -8.65
CA MET A 138 -16.97 8.16 -8.60
C MET A 138 -15.62 7.47 -8.67
N ALA A 139 -15.48 6.30 -8.04
CA ALA A 139 -14.26 5.49 -8.10
C ALA A 139 -14.00 5.01 -9.53
N ARG A 140 -15.02 4.52 -10.23
CA ARG A 140 -14.94 4.12 -11.65
C ARG A 140 -14.57 5.30 -12.55
N ALA A 141 -15.20 6.45 -12.35
CA ALA A 141 -14.89 7.67 -13.11
C ALA A 141 -13.45 8.14 -12.87
N LEU A 142 -12.95 8.07 -11.63
CA LEU A 142 -11.56 8.39 -11.30
C LEU A 142 -10.59 7.47 -12.03
N ALA A 143 -10.82 6.15 -11.98
CA ALA A 143 -9.97 5.17 -12.64
C ALA A 143 -9.92 5.41 -14.16
N ALA A 144 -11.09 5.59 -14.80
CA ALA A 144 -11.18 5.89 -16.21
C ALA A 144 -10.45 7.19 -16.59
N GLY A 145 -10.61 8.26 -15.79
CA GLY A 145 -9.92 9.53 -16.00
C GLY A 145 -8.40 9.45 -15.85
N ALA A 146 -7.90 8.49 -15.07
CA ALA A 146 -6.47 8.20 -14.93
C ALA A 146 -5.92 7.27 -16.03
N GLY A 147 -6.76 6.77 -16.94
CA GLY A 147 -6.38 5.72 -17.89
C GLY A 147 -6.06 4.38 -17.21
N GLN A 148 -6.64 4.15 -16.03
CA GLN A 148 -6.46 2.97 -15.19
C GLN A 148 -7.80 2.27 -14.96
N GLN A 149 -7.80 1.22 -14.15
CA GLN A 149 -9.02 0.51 -13.75
C GLN A 149 -9.09 0.38 -12.23
N LEU A 150 -10.28 0.05 -11.72
CA LEU A 150 -10.39 -0.48 -10.36
C LEU A 150 -9.86 -1.92 -10.34
N PRO A 151 -9.17 -2.34 -9.27
CA PRO A 151 -8.80 -3.73 -9.11
C PRO A 151 -10.05 -4.60 -8.92
N THR A 152 -10.00 -5.83 -9.41
CA THR A 152 -11.00 -6.86 -9.09
C THR A 152 -10.93 -7.26 -7.63
N ALA A 153 -12.01 -7.85 -7.09
CA ALA A 153 -12.01 -8.37 -5.73
C ALA A 153 -10.95 -9.47 -5.54
N ALA A 154 -10.71 -10.28 -6.58
CA ALA A 154 -9.67 -11.30 -6.57
C ALA A 154 -8.27 -10.69 -6.46
N GLU A 155 -7.98 -9.60 -7.19
CA GLU A 155 -6.69 -8.91 -7.10
C GLU A 155 -6.48 -8.26 -5.73
N LEU A 156 -7.53 -7.65 -5.16
CA LEU A 156 -7.46 -7.09 -3.80
C LEU A 156 -7.17 -8.18 -2.75
N ARG A 157 -7.82 -9.35 -2.87
CA ARG A 157 -7.54 -10.51 -1.99
C ARG A 157 -6.14 -11.09 -2.22
N GLY A 158 -5.68 -11.13 -3.47
CA GLY A 158 -4.30 -11.53 -3.79
C GLY A 158 -3.27 -10.57 -3.20
N ALA A 159 -3.54 -9.27 -3.23
CA ALA A 159 -2.70 -8.24 -2.61
C ALA A 159 -2.75 -8.29 -1.08
N TRP A 160 -3.89 -8.69 -0.50
CA TRP A 160 -4.07 -8.87 0.94
C TRP A 160 -3.19 -9.98 1.51
N GLY A 161 -3.17 -11.14 0.84
CA GLY A 161 -2.48 -12.35 1.31
C GLY A 161 -3.46 -13.39 1.88
N THR A 162 -2.94 -14.39 2.60
CA THR A 162 -3.73 -15.54 3.06
C THR A 162 -4.19 -15.46 4.52
N GLY A 163 -3.73 -14.46 5.28
CA GLY A 163 -4.05 -14.31 6.69
C GLY A 163 -5.37 -13.56 6.93
N ALA A 164 -5.84 -13.62 8.17
CA ALA A 164 -7.01 -12.84 8.61
C ALA A 164 -6.79 -11.32 8.52
N PHE A 165 -5.53 -10.88 8.58
CA PHE A 165 -5.04 -9.52 8.33
C PHE A 165 -3.95 -9.55 7.24
N PRO A 166 -3.62 -8.42 6.59
CA PRO A 166 -2.56 -8.39 5.58
C PRO A 166 -1.17 -8.80 6.11
N TRP A 167 -1.00 -8.81 7.43
CA TRP A 167 0.26 -9.14 8.10
C TRP A 167 0.25 -10.47 8.87
N GLY A 168 -0.85 -11.24 8.81
CA GLY A 168 -0.97 -12.52 9.50
C GLY A 168 -2.33 -12.72 10.14
N ASP A 169 -2.42 -13.60 11.12
CA ASP A 169 -3.71 -14.06 11.66
C ASP A 169 -4.17 -13.31 12.92
N ALA A 170 -3.31 -12.45 13.49
CA ALA A 170 -3.58 -11.73 14.72
C ALA A 170 -3.54 -10.20 14.51
N PRO A 171 -4.38 -9.45 15.24
CA PRO A 171 -4.31 -7.99 15.25
C PRO A 171 -2.96 -7.52 15.83
N ASP A 172 -2.35 -6.51 15.22
CA ASP A 172 -1.07 -5.94 15.66
C ASP A 172 -1.09 -4.40 15.53
N PRO A 173 -1.08 -3.65 16.67
CA PRO A 173 -1.14 -2.20 16.65
C PRO A 173 0.10 -1.53 16.04
N ALA A 174 1.22 -2.25 15.89
CA ALA A 174 2.41 -1.76 15.19
C ALA A 174 2.30 -1.92 13.66
N ARG A 175 1.26 -2.59 13.18
CA ARG A 175 1.04 -2.86 11.75
C ARG A 175 -0.23 -2.23 11.20
N GLY A 176 -1.13 -1.79 12.07
CA GLY A 176 -2.34 -1.12 11.66
C GLY A 176 -3.28 -0.79 12.80
N LEU A 177 -4.36 -0.10 12.46
CA LEU A 177 -5.49 0.05 13.36
C LEU A 177 -6.32 -1.25 13.32
N ALA A 178 -6.42 -1.95 14.46
CA ALA A 178 -7.26 -3.13 14.58
C ALA A 178 -8.77 -2.80 14.64
N ALA A 179 -9.12 -1.54 14.94
CA ALA A 179 -10.49 -1.03 15.00
C ALA A 179 -10.78 -0.09 13.81
N PRO A 180 -12.04 0.02 13.36
CA PRO A 180 -12.41 0.92 12.28
C PRO A 180 -12.07 2.36 12.68
N PRO A 181 -11.39 3.14 11.82
CA PRO A 181 -11.25 4.56 12.07
C PRO A 181 -12.62 5.19 12.01
N ARG A 182 -12.94 5.97 13.03
CA ARG A 182 -14.14 6.81 13.02
C ARG A 182 -13.94 7.94 12.01
N TRP A 183 -15.02 8.45 11.42
CA TRP A 183 -15.00 9.73 10.71
C TRP A 183 -14.34 10.79 11.59
N GLY A 184 -13.31 11.48 11.07
CA GLY A 184 -12.47 12.42 11.84
C GLY A 184 -11.17 11.84 12.41
N GLN A 185 -10.91 10.53 12.26
CA GLN A 185 -9.62 9.88 12.57
C GLN A 185 -8.94 9.33 11.32
N VAL A 186 -9.35 9.76 10.12
CA VAL A 186 -8.77 9.28 8.86
C VAL A 186 -7.30 9.69 8.81
N LEU A 187 -6.44 8.69 8.91
CA LEU A 187 -5.01 8.88 9.04
C LEU A 187 -4.36 9.20 7.69
N GLU A 188 -3.20 9.84 7.77
CA GLU A 188 -2.23 9.89 6.69
C GLU A 188 -1.94 8.48 6.15
N ILE A 189 -1.83 8.32 4.83
CA ILE A 189 -1.48 7.02 4.22
C ILE A 189 -0.03 6.63 4.53
N GLY A 190 0.25 5.35 4.75
CA GLY A 190 1.61 4.84 4.94
C GLY A 190 2.22 5.14 6.32
N LEU A 191 1.40 5.26 7.36
CA LEU A 191 1.89 5.35 8.74
C LEU A 191 2.57 4.05 9.20
N PHE A 192 1.99 2.92 8.82
CA PHE A 192 2.39 1.58 9.26
C PHE A 192 3.21 0.84 8.19
N PRO A 193 3.91 -0.25 8.56
CA PRO A 193 4.62 -1.09 7.61
C PRO A 193 3.71 -1.64 6.50
N PRO A 194 4.22 -1.84 5.27
CA PRO A 194 3.49 -2.58 4.27
C PRO A 194 3.40 -4.07 4.63
N ASN A 195 2.51 -4.78 3.96
CA ASN A 195 2.52 -6.25 4.01
C ASN A 195 3.70 -6.84 3.22
N ALA A 196 3.81 -8.18 3.22
CA ALA A 196 4.87 -8.90 2.53
C ALA A 196 4.91 -8.68 1.01
N HIS A 197 3.83 -8.16 0.43
CA HIS A 197 3.70 -7.87 -1.00
C HIS A 197 3.97 -6.39 -1.33
N GLY A 198 4.31 -5.56 -0.34
CA GLY A 198 4.67 -4.15 -0.53
C GLY A 198 3.48 -3.19 -0.51
N PHE A 199 2.29 -3.65 -0.16
CA PHE A 199 1.09 -2.81 -0.08
C PHE A 199 0.89 -2.26 1.32
N PHE A 200 0.68 -0.94 1.40
CA PHE A 200 0.38 -0.22 2.62
C PHE A 200 -1.12 -0.17 2.84
N ASP A 201 -1.59 0.00 4.08
CA ASP A 201 -2.96 0.37 4.41
C ASP A 201 -4.08 -0.56 3.88
N LEU A 202 -3.78 -1.77 3.40
CA LEU A 202 -4.79 -2.69 2.85
C LEU A 202 -5.78 -3.22 3.90
N GLY A 203 -5.41 -3.21 5.19
CA GLY A 203 -6.26 -3.62 6.32
C GLY A 203 -6.26 -2.62 7.48
N CYS A 204 -5.75 -1.40 7.26
CA CYS A 204 -5.57 -0.38 8.30
C CYS A 204 -6.62 0.73 8.11
N GLY A 205 -7.88 0.41 8.41
CA GLY A 205 -8.92 1.43 8.47
C GLY A 205 -9.39 2.03 7.15
N ALA A 206 -8.90 1.54 6.01
CA ALA A 206 -9.40 1.89 4.69
C ALA A 206 -10.04 0.67 4.06
N TRP A 207 -11.30 0.81 3.69
CA TRP A 207 -11.94 -0.12 2.77
C TRP A 207 -11.67 0.30 1.33
N VAL A 208 -11.64 -0.63 0.39
CA VAL A 208 -11.34 -0.33 -1.01
C VAL A 208 -12.40 -0.96 -1.92
N TRP A 209 -12.93 -0.15 -2.85
CA TRP A 209 -13.82 -0.64 -3.89
C TRP A 209 -13.11 -1.57 -4.87
N SER A 210 -13.76 -2.68 -5.18
CA SER A 210 -13.44 -3.52 -6.32
C SER A 210 -14.19 -3.07 -7.59
N ALA A 211 -13.75 -3.57 -8.74
CA ALA A 211 -14.41 -3.37 -10.03
C ALA A 211 -15.87 -3.88 -10.03
N GLU A 212 -16.12 -5.00 -9.35
CA GLU A 212 -17.42 -5.63 -9.20
C GLU A 212 -18.37 -4.86 -8.26
N GLY A 213 -17.85 -3.87 -7.52
CA GLY A 213 -18.61 -3.17 -6.48
C GLY A 213 -18.62 -3.91 -5.15
N GLU A 214 -17.73 -4.88 -4.95
CA GLU A 214 -17.43 -5.39 -3.62
C GLU A 214 -16.52 -4.40 -2.90
N ILE A 215 -16.56 -4.44 -1.57
CA ILE A 215 -15.64 -3.70 -0.74
C ILE A 215 -14.70 -4.72 -0.09
N VAL A 216 -13.40 -4.56 -0.32
CA VAL A 216 -12.34 -5.40 0.26
C VAL A 216 -11.46 -4.53 1.14
N GLY A 217 -11.12 -5.01 2.33
CA GLY A 217 -10.42 -4.22 3.33
C GLY A 217 -11.02 -4.47 4.72
N GLY A 218 -10.68 -3.60 5.68
CA GLY A 218 -11.24 -3.66 7.03
C GLY A 218 -10.80 -4.89 7.84
N GLY A 219 -10.80 -4.80 9.17
CA GLY A 219 -10.55 -5.97 10.01
C GLY A 219 -11.64 -7.04 9.84
N PRO A 220 -11.34 -8.32 10.14
CA PRO A 220 -12.25 -9.46 9.97
C PRO A 220 -13.56 -9.34 10.76
N ASP A 221 -13.58 -8.52 11.82
CA ASP A 221 -14.75 -8.32 12.68
C ASP A 221 -15.71 -7.23 12.18
N LEU A 222 -15.49 -6.66 10.99
CA LEU A 222 -16.33 -5.60 10.45
C LEU A 222 -17.29 -6.13 9.38
N LEU A 223 -18.58 -6.13 9.71
CA LEU A 223 -19.62 -6.56 8.79
C LEU A 223 -19.96 -5.46 7.76
N PRO A 224 -20.31 -5.84 6.52
CA PRO A 224 -20.75 -4.91 5.48
C PRO A 224 -21.94 -4.02 5.87
N GLY A 225 -22.77 -4.43 6.84
CA GLY A 225 -23.93 -3.67 7.30
C GLY A 225 -23.60 -2.37 8.05
N GLU A 226 -22.38 -2.25 8.60
CA GLU A 226 -21.90 -1.04 9.28
C GLU A 226 -21.17 -0.07 8.32
N LEU A 227 -21.10 -0.41 7.02
CA LEU A 227 -20.33 0.31 6.00
C LEU A 227 -20.84 1.71 5.66
N SER A 228 -22.09 2.07 5.98
CA SER A 228 -22.59 3.43 5.74
C SER A 228 -21.78 4.50 6.49
N ALA A 229 -21.04 4.09 7.53
CA ALA A 229 -20.14 4.93 8.31
C ALA A 229 -18.64 4.62 8.10
N ALA A 230 -18.26 3.67 7.22
CA ALA A 230 -16.87 3.28 7.08
C ALA A 230 -16.19 4.03 5.91
N PRO A 231 -14.99 4.59 6.11
CA PRO A 231 -14.26 5.28 5.06
C PRO A 231 -13.83 4.32 3.94
N CYS A 232 -14.60 4.29 2.84
CA CYS A 232 -14.23 3.56 1.63
C CYS A 232 -13.44 4.47 0.68
N GLY A 233 -12.23 4.06 0.35
CA GLY A 233 -11.32 4.72 -0.59
C GLY A 233 -11.23 4.00 -1.93
N VAL A 234 -10.22 4.39 -2.70
CA VAL A 234 -9.96 3.88 -4.05
C VAL A 234 -8.51 3.46 -4.16
N ARG A 235 -8.24 2.36 -4.86
CA ARG A 235 -6.91 2.05 -5.40
C ARG A 235 -7.04 1.90 -6.91
N LEU A 236 -5.99 2.31 -7.61
CA LEU A 236 -5.94 2.18 -9.06
C LEU A 236 -5.03 1.03 -9.43
N ALA A 237 -5.46 0.29 -10.43
CA ALA A 237 -4.75 -0.84 -10.99
C ALA A 237 -4.45 -0.61 -12.46
N ALA A 238 -3.37 -1.22 -12.93
CA ALA A 238 -3.03 -1.33 -14.34
C ALA A 238 -2.71 -2.80 -14.65
N THR A 239 -3.45 -3.40 -15.57
CA THR A 239 -3.10 -4.72 -16.13
C THR A 239 -2.19 -4.54 -17.34
N LEU A 240 -1.18 -5.40 -17.43
CA LEU A 240 -0.14 -5.39 -18.47
C LEU A 240 -0.13 -6.65 -19.32
#